data_AF-A0A399XKU2-F1
#
_entry.id   AF-A0A399XKU2-F1
#
_cell.length_a   1.000
_cell.length_b   1.000
_cell.length_c   1.000
_cell.angle_alpha   90.00
_cell.angle_beta   90.00
_cell.angle_gamma   90.00
#
_symmetry.space_group_name_H-M   'P 1'
#
loop_
_entity.id
_entity.type
_entity.pdbx_description
1 polymer ?
#
loop_
_entity_poly.entity_id
_entity_poly.type
_entity_poly.pdbx_seq_one_letter_code
_entity_poly.pdbx_strand_id
1 'polypeptide(L)' 'MADGNCEDALEELYSFLDGELDELRRAHIKRHLDDCTPCLEVYDFHAELRVMISDKCRDQVPRELRDRIARILGEQAM' A
#
# COMPACT_ATOMS: atom_id res chain seq x y z
N MET A 1 -15.34 -21.24 -11.23
CA MET A 1 -15.30 -21.37 -9.76
C MET A 1 -13.86 -21.12 -9.33
N ALA A 2 -13.54 -19.87 -9.01
CA ALA A 2 -12.25 -19.42 -8.48
C ALA A 2 -12.49 -18.62 -7.20
N ASP A 3 -13.43 -19.11 -6.38
CA ASP A 3 -14.02 -18.35 -5.27
C ASP A 3 -13.02 -18.17 -4.12
N GLY A 4 -12.27 -19.22 -3.76
CA GLY A 4 -11.29 -19.14 -2.67
C GLY A 4 -10.12 -18.18 -2.96
N ASN A 5 -9.60 -18.16 -4.18
CA ASN A 5 -8.44 -17.33 -4.50
C ASN A 5 -8.77 -15.83 -4.59
N CYS A 6 -10.03 -15.49 -4.87
CA CYS A 6 -10.49 -14.10 -4.88
C CYS A 6 -10.70 -13.56 -3.46
N GLU A 7 -11.26 -14.39 -2.56
CA GLU A 7 -11.49 -13.99 -1.16
C GLU A 7 -10.15 -13.74 -0.45
N ASP A 8 -9.18 -14.67 -0.57
CA ASP A 8 -7.83 -14.51 -0.04
C ASP A 8 -7.13 -13.23 -0.59
N ALA A 9 -7.27 -12.98 -1.89
CA ALA A 9 -6.69 -11.79 -2.53
C ALA A 9 -7.33 -10.48 -2.04
N LEU A 10 -8.63 -10.49 -1.72
CA LEU A 10 -9.34 -9.34 -1.16
C LEU A 10 -8.99 -9.10 0.31
N GLU A 11 -8.82 -10.15 1.10
CA GLU A 11 -8.38 -10.04 2.50
C GLU A 11 -6.97 -9.45 2.61
N GLU A 12 -6.05 -9.87 1.74
CA GLU A 12 -4.66 -9.38 1.75
C GLU A 12 -4.45 -8.11 0.90
N LEU A 13 -5.49 -7.56 0.26
CA LEU A 13 -5.40 -6.44 -0.68
C LEU A 13 -4.78 -5.18 -0.06
N TYR A 14 -5.17 -4.84 1.17
CA TYR A 14 -4.63 -3.66 1.85
C TYR A 14 -3.16 -3.85 2.22
N SER A 15 -2.80 -5.01 2.78
CA SER A 15 -1.41 -5.37 3.07
C SER A 15 -0.54 -5.33 1.80
N PHE A 16 -1.10 -5.75 0.65
CA PHE A 16 -0.44 -5.65 -0.65
C PHE A 16 -0.20 -4.18 -1.06
N LEU A 17 -1.22 -3.33 -0.91
CA LEU A 17 -1.15 -1.89 -1.21
C LEU A 17 -0.18 -1.15 -0.27
N ASP A 18 -0.08 -1.55 1.00
CA ASP A 18 0.88 -1.00 1.98
C ASP A 18 2.30 -1.56 1.81
N GLY A 19 2.45 -2.64 1.05
CA GLY A 19 3.74 -3.30 0.83
C GLY A 19 4.23 -4.12 2.03
N GLU A 20 3.31 -4.53 2.92
CA GLU A 20 3.60 -5.28 4.14
C GLU A 20 3.64 -6.80 3.94
N LEU A 21 3.38 -7.27 2.71
CA LEU A 21 3.42 -8.70 2.38
C LEU A 21 4.82 -9.20 2.09
N ASP A 22 5.08 -10.46 2.46
CA ASP A 22 6.27 -11.19 2.05
C ASP A 22 6.32 -11.35 0.53
N GLU A 23 7.53 -11.54 -0.03
CA GLU A 23 7.75 -11.63 -1.48
C GLU A 23 6.89 -12.71 -2.16
N LEU A 24 6.70 -13.86 -1.50
CA LEU A 24 5.89 -14.97 -2.01
C LEU A 24 4.41 -14.60 -2.11
N ARG A 25 3.84 -14.01 -1.06
CA ARG A 25 2.43 -13.58 -1.04
C ARG A 25 2.18 -12.44 -2.01
N ARG A 26 3.13 -11.52 -2.09
CA ARG A 26 3.09 -10.43 -3.07
C ARG A 26 3.06 -10.95 -4.50
N ALA A 27 3.88 -11.94 -4.82
CA ALA A 27 3.88 -12.57 -6.13
C ALA A 27 2.56 -13.32 -6.41
N HIS A 28 1.98 -13.97 -5.40
CA HIS A 28 0.70 -14.66 -5.50
C HIS A 28 -0.46 -13.70 -5.83
N ILE A 29 -0.61 -12.62 -5.07
CA ILE A 29 -1.65 -11.61 -5.32
C ILE A 29 -1.43 -10.94 -6.67
N LYS A 30 -0.19 -10.60 -7.02
CA LYS A 30 0.10 -10.02 -8.33
C LYS A 30 -0.34 -10.94 -9.48
N ARG A 31 -0.01 -12.23 -9.40
CA ARG A 31 -0.48 -13.24 -10.36
C ARG A 31 -2.01 -13.28 -10.42
N HIS A 32 -2.68 -13.26 -9.26
CA HIS A 32 -4.13 -13.22 -9.21
C HIS A 32 -4.71 -12.01 -9.93
N LEU A 33 -4.19 -10.81 -9.66
CA LEU A 33 -4.65 -9.58 -10.31
C LEU A 33 -4.40 -9.58 -11.83
N ASP A 34 -3.30 -10.21 -12.29
CA ASP A 34 -3.02 -10.39 -13.72
C ASP A 34 -4.06 -11.33 -14.40
N ASP A 35 -4.54 -12.35 -13.69
CA ASP A 35 -5.46 -13.37 -14.22
C ASP A 35 -6.96 -13.08 -13.93
N CYS A 36 -7.27 -12.12 -13.05
CA CYS A 36 -8.61 -11.85 -12.53
C CYS A 36 -8.99 -10.36 -12.64
N THR A 37 -9.64 -10.00 -13.75
CA THR A 37 -10.18 -8.66 -13.99
C THR A 37 -11.03 -8.09 -12.85
N PRO A 38 -12.00 -8.82 -12.25
CA PRO A 38 -12.84 -8.21 -11.21
C PRO A 38 -12.04 -7.84 -9.95
N CYS A 39 -11.03 -8.63 -9.57
CA CYS A 39 -10.16 -8.28 -8.44
C CYS A 39 -9.20 -7.12 -8.81
N LEU A 40 -8.77 -7.04 -10.07
CA LEU A 40 -8.00 -5.91 -10.57
C LEU A 40 -8.79 -4.59 -10.51
N GLU A 41 -10.08 -4.60 -10.89
CA GLU A 41 -10.93 -3.40 -10.80
C GLU A 41 -11.08 -2.91 -9.34
N VAL A 42 -11.21 -3.83 -8.40
CA VAL A 42 -11.25 -3.50 -6.96
C VAL A 42 -9.90 -2.92 -6.50
N TYR A 43 -8.79 -3.53 -6.91
CA TYR A 43 -7.44 -3.00 -6.63
C TYR A 43 -7.27 -1.57 -7.15
N ASP A 44 -7.60 -1.32 -8.43
CA ASP A 44 -7.43 -0.02 -9.06
C ASP A 44 -8.25 1.06 -8.34
N PHE A 45 -9.48 0.75 -7.96
CA PHE A 45 -10.31 1.64 -7.15
C PHE A 45 -9.64 2.01 -5.82
N HIS A 46 -9.14 1.02 -5.07
CA HIS A 46 -8.50 1.28 -3.78
C HIS A 46 -7.16 2.03 -3.94
N ALA A 47 -6.39 1.74 -4.98
CA ALA A 47 -5.15 2.45 -5.30
C ALA A 47 -5.43 3.93 -5.62
N GLU A 48 -6.44 4.21 -6.47
CA GLU A 48 -6.85 5.57 -6.79
C GLU A 48 -7.37 6.31 -5.56
N LEU A 49 -8.20 5.65 -4.75
CA LEU A 49 -8.73 6.22 -3.51
C LEU A 49 -7.61 6.62 -2.54
N ARG A 50 -6.56 5.80 -2.40
CA ARG A 50 -5.39 6.15 -1.59
C ARG A 50 -4.68 7.40 -2.08
N VAL A 51 -4.52 7.55 -3.40
CA VAL A 51 -3.92 8.76 -4.00
C VAL A 51 -4.80 9.97 -3.71
N MET A 52 -6.12 9.85 -3.88
CA MET A 52 -7.05 10.94 -3.58
C MET A 52 -7.02 11.35 -2.11
N ILE A 53 -7.03 10.39 -1.17
CA ILE A 53 -6.92 10.68 0.26
C ILE A 53 -5.59 11.35 0.57
N SER A 54 -4.48 10.87 -0.01
CA SER A 54 -3.16 11.48 0.18
C SER A 54 -3.10 12.93 -0.33
N ASP A 55 -3.76 13.23 -1.45
CA ASP A 55 -3.87 14.59 -1.98
C ASP A 55 -4.72 15.50 -1.08
N LYS A 56 -5.89 15.01 -0.64
CA LYS A 56 -6.88 15.82 0.10
C LYS A 56 -6.61 15.95 1.60
N CYS A 57 -5.99 14.95 2.22
CA CYS A 57 -5.74 14.89 3.66
C CYS A 57 -4.28 15.17 4.01
N ARG A 58 -3.60 16.01 3.22
CA ARG A 58 -2.22 16.40 3.48
C ARG A 58 -2.14 17.57 4.45
N ASP A 59 -1.81 17.28 5.70
CA ASP A 59 -1.48 18.30 6.69
C ASP A 59 -0.04 18.80 6.56
N GLN A 60 0.18 20.07 6.89
CA GLN A 60 1.54 20.61 7.00
C GLN A 60 2.21 20.05 8.24
N VAL A 61 3.26 19.24 8.04
CA VAL A 61 4.09 18.74 9.15
C VAL A 61 4.72 19.93 9.90
N PRO A 62 4.58 20.04 11.24
CA PRO A 62 5.21 21.11 11.99
C PRO A 62 6.73 21.18 11.76
N ARG A 63 7.30 22.39 11.66
CA ARG A 63 8.75 22.58 11.41
C ARG A 63 9.59 21.92 12.50
N GLU A 64 9.20 22.08 13.75
CA GLU A 64 9.86 21.46 14.90
C GLU A 64 10.00 19.94 14.78
N LEU A 65 8.97 19.26 14.26
CA LEU A 65 9.00 17.81 14.08
C LEU A 65 9.94 17.43 12.93
N ARG A 66 9.93 18.20 11.84
CA ARG A 66 10.87 18.01 10.71
C ARG A 66 12.32 18.21 11.15
N ASP A 67 12.61 19.26 11.90
CA ASP A 67 13.96 19.57 12.40
C ASP A 67 14.45 18.48 13.36
N ARG A 68 13.57 17.99 14.25
CA ARG A 68 13.89 16.89 15.17
C ARG A 68 14.19 15.59 14.42
N ILE A 69 13.39 15.24 13.41
CA ILE A 69 13.62 14.04 12.57
C ILE A 69 14.93 14.18 11.79
N ALA A 70 15.16 15.34 11.17
CA ALA A 70 16.39 15.61 10.41
C ALA A 70 17.64 15.51 11.29
N ARG A 71 17.59 16.01 12.53
CA ARG A 71 18.69 15.87 13.49
C ARG A 71 18.98 14.40 13.80
N ILE A 72 17.95 13.62 14.15
CA ILE A 72 18.10 12.19 14.45
C ILE A 72 18.68 11.44 13.24
N LEU A 73 18.16 11.68 12.04
CA LEU A 73 18.67 11.02 10.83
C LEU A 73 20.10 11.44 10.48
N GLY A 74 20.47 12.70 10.73
CA GLY A 74 21.82 13.20 10.53
C GLY A 74 22.84 12.69 11.55
N GLU A 75 22.40 12.48 12.80
CA GLU A 75 23.24 11.90 13.87
C GLU A 75 23.57 10.42 13.62
N GLN A 76 22.71 9.68 12.90
CA GLN A 76 22.93 8.26 12.57
C GLN A 76 23.85 8.07 11.34
N ALA A 77 24.18 9.15 10.64
CA ALA A 77 25.07 9.16 9.48
C ALA A 77 26.52 9.59 9.83
N MET A 78 26.84 9.75 11.12
CA MET A 78 28.17 10.12 11.63
C MET A 78 28.74 9.03 12.54
#